data_AF-A0A4Q7YFF9-F1
#
_entry.id   AF-A0A4Q7YFF9-F1
#
_cell.length_a   1.000
_cell.length_b   1.000
_cell.length_c   1.000
_cell.angle_alpha   90.00
_cell.angle_beta   90.00
_cell.angle_gamma   90.00
#
_symmetry.space_group_name_H-M   'P 1'
#
loop_
_entity.id
_entity.type
_entity.pdbx_description
1 polymer ?
#
loop_
_entity_poly.entity_id
_entity_poly.type
_entity_poly.pdbx_seq_one_letter_code
_entity_poly.pdbx_strand_id
1 'polypeptide(L)'
;MAKIEEIQNIAIVGTGVIGASWAAYYLSRGFSIVATDPAPNAEANLRKYVDEAWTILSKSGLSPNASRARLSFAPSMAQALAKADFVQENGPERPDFKVKLFAEIDDATPAGSIIASSSSGITMDVIQSGCKRPERCVIGHPFNPPHVIPLVEVVGGAKTSPETIERAMAFYKSIGKKPIRLFKALPGHVANRLQAALYREVLYLIQQGVLSVADADIAVSYGPGPRWGVMGPSLQWHLGGGQGGIQHFMDHIMGPMESWMKALGTPDITPELKQTVIDAVLQIAGNRTVEQLAAKENEVVTGLLSSRTKAGL
;
A
#
# COMPACT_ATOMS: atom_id res chain seq x y z
N MET A 1 -10.48 17.94 -21.74
CA MET A 1 -10.15 17.30 -20.45
C MET A 1 -11.46 16.85 -19.84
N ALA A 2 -11.68 15.54 -19.71
CA ALA A 2 -12.87 15.02 -19.06
C ALA A 2 -12.90 15.58 -17.62
N LYS A 3 -14.02 16.20 -17.22
CA LYS A 3 -14.23 16.59 -15.83
C LYS A 3 -14.13 15.30 -15.00
N ILE A 4 -13.31 15.30 -13.95
CA ILE A 4 -13.44 14.29 -12.90
C ILE A 4 -14.87 14.48 -12.38
N GLU A 5 -15.80 13.60 -12.77
CA GLU A 5 -17.08 13.51 -12.07
C GLU A 5 -16.75 13.31 -10.59
N GLU A 6 -17.34 14.17 -9.76
CA GLU A 6 -16.89 14.41 -8.39
C GLU A 6 -17.15 13.16 -7.55
N ILE A 7 -16.14 12.26 -7.44
CA ILE A 7 -16.20 11.09 -6.57
C ILE A 7 -16.52 11.61 -5.17
N GLN A 8 -17.65 11.19 -4.60
CA GLN A 8 -18.02 11.53 -3.23
C GLN A 8 -18.44 10.29 -2.44
N ASN A 9 -19.16 9.37 -3.07
CA ASN A 9 -19.66 8.16 -2.46
C ASN A 9 -18.71 7.01 -2.76
N ILE A 10 -18.10 6.46 -1.72
CA ILE A 10 -17.15 5.36 -1.84
C ILE A 10 -17.73 4.13 -1.16
N ALA A 11 -17.77 3.01 -1.88
CA ALA A 11 -18.11 1.72 -1.31
C ALA A 11 -16.86 0.96 -0.87
N ILE A 12 -16.93 0.35 0.32
CA ILE A 12 -15.89 -0.53 0.86
C ILE A 12 -16.44 -1.95 0.92
N VAL A 13 -15.89 -2.84 0.09
CA VAL A 13 -16.28 -4.26 0.07
C VAL A 13 -15.21 -5.07 0.79
N GLY A 14 -15.55 -5.62 1.96
CA GLY A 14 -14.60 -6.22 2.89
C GLY A 14 -13.97 -5.17 3.82
N THR A 15 -14.09 -5.42 5.12
CA THR A 15 -13.76 -4.50 6.22
C THR A 15 -12.74 -5.07 7.18
N GLY A 16 -11.94 -6.05 6.71
CA GLY A 16 -10.70 -6.44 7.37
C GLY A 16 -9.69 -5.29 7.42
N VAL A 17 -8.46 -5.57 7.87
CA VAL A 17 -7.43 -4.54 8.16
C VAL A 17 -7.28 -3.49 7.05
N ILE A 18 -7.14 -3.91 5.79
CA ILE A 18 -6.96 -2.99 4.65
C ILE A 18 -8.23 -2.18 4.36
N GLY A 19 -9.39 -2.83 4.33
CA GLY A 19 -10.66 -2.15 4.05
C GLY A 19 -11.05 -1.15 5.13
N ALA A 20 -10.88 -1.51 6.40
CA ALA A 20 -11.12 -0.61 7.53
C ALA A 20 -10.17 0.59 7.51
N SER A 21 -8.91 0.37 7.15
CA SER A 21 -7.93 1.44 6.97
C SER A 21 -8.28 2.37 5.82
N TRP A 22 -8.77 1.85 4.70
CA TRP A 22 -9.26 2.69 3.60
C TRP A 22 -10.47 3.50 4.01
N ALA A 23 -11.44 2.87 4.68
CA ALA A 23 -12.62 3.56 5.20
C ALA A 23 -12.23 4.73 6.12
N ALA A 24 -11.35 4.50 7.10
CA ALA A 24 -10.84 5.54 7.99
C ALA A 24 -10.17 6.69 7.21
N TYR A 25 -9.32 6.35 6.23
CA TYR A 25 -8.65 7.34 5.40
C TYR A 25 -9.65 8.18 4.59
N TYR A 26 -10.58 7.55 3.88
CA TYR A 26 -11.57 8.28 3.08
C TYR A 26 -12.49 9.16 3.95
N LEU A 27 -12.91 8.69 5.13
CA LEU A 27 -13.66 9.51 6.09
C LEU A 27 -12.86 10.74 6.54
N SER A 28 -11.54 10.60 6.77
CA SER A 28 -10.65 11.72 7.12
C SER A 28 -10.48 12.74 5.99
N ARG A 29 -10.79 12.34 4.76
CA ARG A 29 -10.79 13.20 3.57
C ARG A 29 -12.18 13.74 3.22
N GLY A 30 -13.21 13.38 3.97
CA GLY A 30 -14.55 13.95 3.83
C GLY A 30 -15.39 13.29 2.75
N PHE A 31 -15.13 12.01 2.45
CA PHE A 31 -15.97 11.18 1.59
C PHE A 31 -17.12 10.54 2.38
N SER A 32 -18.19 10.16 1.67
CA SER A 32 -19.28 9.36 2.23
C SER A 32 -18.94 7.89 2.01
N ILE A 33 -18.97 7.08 3.07
CA ILE A 33 -18.62 5.67 3.00
C ILE A 33 -19.84 4.79 3.24
N VAL A 34 -20.03 3.82 2.35
CA VAL A 34 -20.93 2.69 2.57
C VAL A 34 -20.11 1.41 2.56
N ALA A 35 -19.96 0.77 3.72
CA ALA A 35 -19.20 -0.45 3.87
C ALA A 35 -20.11 -1.68 3.90
N THR A 36 -19.61 -2.83 3.45
CA THR A 36 -20.30 -4.12 3.59
C THR A 36 -19.28 -5.25 3.77
N ASP A 37 -19.63 -6.20 4.62
CA ASP A 37 -18.80 -7.36 4.95
C ASP A 37 -19.69 -8.46 5.56
N PRO A 38 -19.60 -9.73 5.09
CA PRO A 38 -20.42 -10.82 5.61
C PRO A 38 -19.98 -11.34 6.98
N ALA A 39 -18.81 -10.93 7.49
CA ALA A 39 -18.30 -11.44 8.75
C ALA A 39 -19.14 -10.98 9.96
N PRO A 40 -19.30 -11.83 10.99
CA PRO A 40 -19.98 -11.43 12.22
C PRO A 40 -19.25 -10.26 12.88
N ASN A 41 -20.02 -9.32 13.44
CA ASN A 41 -19.50 -8.10 14.10
C ASN A 41 -18.65 -7.18 13.20
N ALA A 42 -18.69 -7.34 11.88
CA ALA A 42 -17.87 -6.54 10.98
C ALA A 42 -18.09 -5.02 11.13
N GLU A 43 -19.34 -4.57 11.27
CA GLU A 43 -19.63 -3.16 11.51
C GLU A 43 -18.99 -2.64 12.80
N ALA A 44 -19.13 -3.37 13.91
CA ALA A 44 -18.56 -2.97 15.19
C ALA A 44 -17.03 -2.90 15.13
N ASN A 45 -16.40 -3.90 14.49
CA ASN A 45 -14.95 -3.93 14.30
C ASN A 45 -14.46 -2.78 13.41
N LEU A 46 -15.18 -2.49 12.32
CA LEU A 46 -14.88 -1.36 11.44
C LEU A 46 -14.94 -0.03 12.19
N ARG A 47 -16.01 0.21 12.96
CA ARG A 47 -16.17 1.45 13.74
C ARG A 47 -15.05 1.61 14.76
N LYS A 48 -14.71 0.54 15.48
CA LYS A 48 -13.57 0.51 16.42
C LYS A 48 -12.26 0.88 15.72
N TYR A 49 -11.96 0.25 14.58
CA TYR A 49 -10.74 0.56 13.81
C TYR A 49 -10.71 2.02 13.35
N VAL A 50 -11.84 2.53 12.86
CA VAL A 50 -11.97 3.94 12.44
C VAL A 50 -11.68 4.89 13.60
N ASP A 51 -12.19 4.59 14.80
CA ASP A 51 -11.93 5.40 16.00
C ASP A 51 -10.45 5.39 16.41
N GLU A 52 -9.81 4.21 16.39
CA GLU A 52 -8.39 4.05 16.70
C GLU A 52 -7.51 4.82 15.69
N ALA A 53 -7.76 4.64 14.39
CA ALA A 53 -7.03 5.31 13.32
C ALA A 53 -7.25 6.84 13.32
N TRP A 54 -8.39 7.32 13.82
CA TRP A 54 -8.74 8.74 13.83
C TRP A 54 -7.72 9.62 14.56
N THR A 55 -7.07 9.06 15.60
CA THR A 55 -6.05 9.78 16.38
C THR A 55 -4.85 10.17 15.52
N ILE A 56 -4.33 9.23 14.71
CA ILE A 56 -3.20 9.48 13.81
C ILE A 56 -3.64 10.36 12.64
N LEU A 57 -4.81 10.09 12.07
CA LEU A 57 -5.36 10.88 10.96
C LEU A 57 -5.57 12.35 11.34
N SER A 58 -6.00 12.62 12.57
CA SER A 58 -6.15 13.99 13.08
C SER A 58 -4.82 14.73 13.14
N LYS A 59 -3.73 14.04 13.54
CA LYS A 59 -2.37 14.61 13.54
C LYS A 59 -1.83 14.87 12.13
N SER A 60 -2.21 14.02 11.17
CA SER A 60 -1.84 14.14 9.75
C SER A 60 -2.66 15.20 8.98
N GLY A 61 -3.71 15.76 9.61
CA GLY A 61 -4.59 16.76 9.02
C GLY A 61 -5.84 16.16 8.39
N LEU A 62 -7.00 16.66 8.82
CA LEU A 62 -8.33 16.29 8.32
C LEU A 62 -8.80 17.31 7.27
N SER A 63 -9.63 16.86 6.32
CA SER A 63 -10.35 17.80 5.46
C SER A 63 -11.48 18.51 6.23
N PRO A 64 -11.98 19.67 5.77
CA PRO A 64 -13.07 20.39 6.42
C PRO A 64 -14.35 19.55 6.62
N ASN A 65 -14.61 18.61 5.71
CA ASN A 65 -15.80 17.76 5.72
C ASN A 65 -15.54 16.38 6.35
N ALA A 66 -14.36 16.18 6.96
CA ALA A 66 -14.00 14.91 7.58
C ALA A 66 -14.94 14.58 8.74
N SER A 67 -15.56 13.40 8.70
CA SER A 67 -16.44 12.97 9.78
C SER A 67 -16.62 11.46 9.79
N ARG A 68 -16.45 10.86 10.98
CA ARG A 68 -16.76 9.44 11.24
C ARG A 68 -18.25 9.12 11.05
N ALA A 69 -19.13 10.12 11.22
CA ALA A 69 -20.57 9.95 11.03
C ALA A 69 -20.98 9.74 9.56
N ARG A 70 -20.07 10.00 8.61
CA ARG A 70 -20.28 9.70 7.18
C ARG A 70 -20.07 8.23 6.82
N LEU A 71 -19.84 7.37 7.82
CA LEU A 71 -19.79 5.92 7.67
C LEU A 71 -21.17 5.30 7.91
N SER A 72 -21.67 4.64 6.88
CA SER A 72 -22.81 3.72 6.94
C SER A 72 -22.38 2.29 6.64
N PHE A 73 -23.12 1.33 7.16
CA PHE A 73 -22.88 -0.10 6.93
C PHE A 73 -24.12 -0.72 6.29
N ALA A 74 -23.95 -1.36 5.14
CA ALA A 74 -25.03 -1.95 4.37
C ALA A 74 -25.06 -3.48 4.56
N PRO A 75 -26.25 -4.07 4.73
CA PRO A 75 -26.40 -5.52 4.91
C PRO A 75 -26.12 -6.32 3.63
N SER A 76 -25.96 -5.67 2.47
CA SER A 76 -25.67 -6.34 1.21
C SER A 76 -24.86 -5.47 0.25
N MET A 77 -24.16 -6.14 -0.69
CA MET A 77 -23.40 -5.47 -1.75
C MET A 77 -24.29 -4.61 -2.65
N ALA A 78 -25.49 -5.08 -3.01
CA ALA A 78 -26.42 -4.32 -3.82
C ALA A 78 -26.75 -2.95 -3.21
N GLN A 79 -26.97 -2.90 -1.89
CA GLN A 79 -27.23 -1.63 -1.20
C GLN A 79 -25.96 -0.77 -1.06
N ALA A 80 -24.81 -1.39 -0.79
CA ALA A 80 -23.54 -0.67 -0.66
C ALA A 80 -23.09 0.01 -1.96
N LEU A 81 -23.34 -0.64 -3.09
CA LEU A 81 -22.78 -0.26 -4.40
C LEU A 81 -23.70 0.62 -5.25
N ALA A 82 -25.00 0.66 -4.95
CA ALA A 82 -26.03 1.29 -5.80
C ALA A 82 -25.77 2.76 -6.17
N LYS A 83 -25.01 3.48 -5.34
CA LYS A 83 -24.67 4.91 -5.54
C LYS A 83 -23.17 5.18 -5.44
N ALA A 84 -22.34 4.15 -5.49
CA ALA A 84 -20.90 4.31 -5.36
C ALA A 84 -20.34 4.96 -6.63
N ASP A 85 -19.52 6.00 -6.49
CA ASP A 85 -18.73 6.59 -7.57
C ASP A 85 -17.37 5.86 -7.69
N PHE A 86 -16.91 5.28 -6.58
CA PHE A 86 -15.69 4.51 -6.46
C PHE A 86 -15.91 3.32 -5.53
N VAL A 87 -15.41 2.15 -5.91
CA VAL A 87 -15.45 0.93 -5.10
C VAL A 87 -14.03 0.52 -4.75
N GLN A 88 -13.75 0.29 -3.47
CA GLN A 88 -12.53 -0.35 -3.03
C GLN A 88 -12.86 -1.75 -2.49
N GLU A 89 -12.40 -2.77 -3.21
CA GLU A 89 -12.53 -4.18 -2.85
C GLU A 89 -11.31 -4.64 -2.04
N ASN A 90 -11.57 -5.29 -0.90
CA ASN A 90 -10.59 -5.72 0.10
C ASN A 90 -10.89 -7.14 0.64
N GLY A 91 -11.60 -7.96 -0.14
CA GLY A 91 -11.91 -9.33 0.20
C GLY A 91 -10.69 -10.26 0.09
N PRO A 92 -10.85 -11.54 0.51
CA PRO A 92 -9.79 -12.53 0.54
C PRO A 92 -8.97 -12.67 -0.76
N GLU A 93 -7.67 -12.90 -0.60
CA GLU A 93 -6.71 -13.10 -1.70
C GLU A 93 -6.84 -14.51 -2.32
N ARG A 94 -7.99 -14.79 -2.94
CA ARG A 94 -8.28 -16.05 -3.64
C ARG A 94 -8.81 -15.75 -5.05
N PRO A 95 -8.15 -16.22 -6.12
CA PRO A 95 -8.52 -15.90 -7.50
C PRO A 95 -10.00 -16.14 -7.84
N ASP A 96 -10.48 -17.38 -7.66
CA ASP A 96 -11.86 -17.76 -8.02
C ASP A 96 -12.91 -16.97 -7.25
N PHE A 97 -12.60 -16.62 -6.00
CA PHE A 97 -13.45 -15.78 -5.18
C PHE A 97 -13.51 -14.35 -5.72
N LYS A 98 -12.36 -13.74 -6.04
CA LYS A 98 -12.31 -12.38 -6.57
C LYS A 98 -12.96 -12.26 -7.94
N VAL A 99 -12.86 -13.28 -8.80
CA VAL A 99 -13.57 -13.30 -10.11
C VAL A 99 -15.08 -13.18 -9.91
N LYS A 100 -15.67 -13.99 -9.03
CA LYS A 100 -17.11 -13.95 -8.73
C LYS A 100 -17.49 -12.63 -8.06
N LEU A 101 -16.72 -12.20 -7.07
CA LEU A 101 -16.94 -10.96 -6.35
C LEU A 101 -16.94 -9.75 -7.29
N PHE A 102 -15.97 -9.66 -8.21
CA PHE A 102 -15.89 -8.56 -9.16
C PHE A 102 -17.03 -8.58 -10.18
N ALA A 103 -17.51 -9.75 -10.60
CA ALA A 103 -18.70 -9.85 -11.44
C ALA A 103 -19.95 -9.28 -10.73
N GLU A 104 -20.13 -9.61 -9.44
CA GLU A 104 -21.23 -9.09 -8.62
C GLU A 104 -21.09 -7.58 -8.36
N ILE A 105 -19.88 -7.10 -8.08
CA ILE A 105 -19.60 -5.67 -7.92
C ILE A 105 -19.88 -4.93 -9.22
N ASP A 106 -19.39 -5.44 -10.35
CA ASP A 106 -19.64 -4.85 -11.65
C ASP A 106 -21.14 -4.76 -11.95
N ASP A 107 -21.92 -5.80 -11.68
CA ASP A 107 -23.37 -5.76 -11.90
C ASP A 107 -24.12 -4.75 -11.02
N ALA A 108 -23.70 -4.58 -9.77
CA ALA A 108 -24.39 -3.72 -8.80
C ALA A 108 -23.95 -2.24 -8.85
N THR A 109 -22.83 -1.92 -9.49
CA THR A 109 -22.21 -0.58 -9.44
C THR A 109 -22.55 0.27 -10.67
N PRO A 110 -22.95 1.56 -10.53
CA PRO A 110 -23.26 2.47 -11.65
C PRO A 110 -22.16 2.52 -12.70
N ALA A 111 -22.49 2.55 -14.00
CA ALA A 111 -21.54 2.37 -15.10
C ALA A 111 -20.32 3.33 -15.10
N GLY A 112 -20.47 4.56 -14.60
CA GLY A 112 -19.40 5.56 -14.54
C GLY A 112 -18.34 5.33 -13.46
N SER A 113 -18.56 4.38 -12.55
CA SER A 113 -17.74 4.18 -11.35
C SER A 113 -16.42 3.47 -11.63
N ILE A 114 -15.41 3.75 -10.81
CA ILE A 114 -14.15 2.99 -10.81
C ILE A 114 -14.26 1.84 -9.81
N ILE A 115 -13.83 0.64 -10.19
CA ILE A 115 -13.80 -0.53 -9.32
C ILE A 115 -12.34 -0.92 -9.08
N ALA A 116 -11.82 -0.62 -7.88
CA ALA A 116 -10.45 -0.89 -7.50
C ALA A 116 -10.33 -2.13 -6.60
N SER A 117 -9.38 -3.03 -6.87
CA SER A 117 -8.98 -4.09 -5.92
C SER A 117 -7.72 -3.70 -5.15
N SER A 118 -7.68 -4.04 -3.87
CA SER A 118 -6.49 -3.99 -3.02
C SER A 118 -5.57 -5.23 -3.16
N SER A 119 -5.83 -6.11 -4.13
CA SER A 119 -5.05 -7.33 -4.40
C SER A 119 -3.54 -7.07 -4.47
N SER A 120 -2.75 -7.90 -3.79
CA SER A 120 -1.28 -7.81 -3.73
C SER A 120 -0.58 -8.78 -4.70
N GLY A 121 -1.29 -9.80 -5.19
CA GLY A 121 -0.71 -10.84 -6.04
C GLY A 121 -1.57 -11.25 -7.24
N ILE A 122 -2.88 -11.09 -7.17
CA ILE A 122 -3.79 -11.48 -8.26
C ILE A 122 -3.88 -10.34 -9.28
N THR A 123 -3.59 -10.64 -10.54
CA THR A 123 -3.61 -9.64 -11.62
C THR A 123 -5.04 -9.20 -11.95
N MET A 124 -5.19 -7.97 -12.44
CA MET A 124 -6.49 -7.48 -12.88
C MET A 124 -7.05 -8.29 -14.05
N ASP A 125 -6.21 -8.89 -14.90
CA ASP A 125 -6.66 -9.80 -15.96
C ASP A 125 -7.46 -10.98 -15.43
N VAL A 126 -7.00 -11.58 -14.32
CA VAL A 126 -7.73 -12.65 -13.65
C VAL A 126 -8.99 -12.07 -13.02
N ILE A 127 -8.87 -11.02 -12.21
CA ILE A 127 -9.99 -10.45 -11.45
C ILE A 127 -11.14 -10.00 -12.35
N GLN A 128 -10.85 -9.28 -13.43
CA GLN A 128 -11.86 -8.72 -14.33
C GLN A 128 -12.47 -9.74 -15.30
N SER A 129 -12.00 -10.99 -15.30
CA SER A 129 -12.40 -12.00 -16.29
C SER A 129 -13.90 -12.33 -16.25
N GLY A 130 -14.54 -12.17 -15.09
CA GLY A 130 -15.98 -12.35 -14.89
C GLY A 130 -16.82 -11.07 -15.07
N CYS A 131 -16.21 -9.90 -15.29
CA CYS A 131 -16.92 -8.63 -15.42
C CYS A 131 -17.57 -8.47 -16.81
N LYS A 132 -18.75 -7.87 -16.86
CA LYS A 132 -19.43 -7.43 -18.08
C LYS A 132 -18.85 -6.12 -18.62
N ARG A 133 -18.38 -5.23 -17.72
CA ARG A 133 -17.70 -3.96 -18.02
C ARG A 133 -16.31 -3.94 -17.38
N PRO A 134 -15.35 -4.71 -17.89
CA PRO A 134 -14.01 -4.80 -17.31
C PRO A 134 -13.18 -3.52 -17.48
N GLU A 135 -13.56 -2.61 -18.38
CA GLU A 135 -12.81 -1.39 -18.71
C GLU A 135 -12.65 -0.40 -17.56
N ARG A 136 -13.47 -0.55 -16.52
CA ARG A 136 -13.50 0.28 -15.29
C ARG A 136 -12.89 -0.41 -14.06
N CYS A 137 -12.38 -1.63 -14.22
CA CYS A 137 -11.72 -2.38 -13.16
C CYS A 137 -10.21 -2.11 -13.14
N VAL A 138 -9.63 -1.87 -11.97
CA VAL A 138 -8.21 -1.53 -11.80
C VAL A 138 -7.67 -2.08 -10.48
N ILE A 139 -6.37 -2.33 -10.38
CA ILE A 139 -5.72 -2.50 -9.08
C ILE A 139 -5.41 -1.12 -8.51
N GLY A 140 -5.74 -0.90 -7.25
CA GLY A 140 -5.26 0.21 -6.44
C GLY A 140 -4.68 -0.36 -5.16
N HIS A 141 -3.50 -0.96 -5.26
CA HIS A 141 -2.85 -1.70 -4.18
C HIS A 141 -2.24 -0.72 -3.17
N PRO A 142 -2.72 -0.68 -1.92
CA PRO A 142 -2.12 0.14 -0.87
C PRO A 142 -0.91 -0.55 -0.22
N PHE A 143 -0.18 0.22 0.59
CA PHE A 143 0.74 -0.34 1.58
C PHE A 143 0.13 -0.29 2.99
N ASN A 144 0.39 -1.32 3.79
CA ASN A 144 -0.17 -1.42 5.13
C ASN A 144 0.61 -0.55 6.14
N PRO A 145 -0.07 0.26 6.98
CA PRO A 145 -1.51 0.55 6.96
C PRO A 145 -1.88 1.65 5.96
N PRO A 146 -2.93 1.46 5.12
CA PRO A 146 -3.31 2.43 4.10
C PRO A 146 -3.62 3.83 4.61
N HIS A 147 -3.97 4.03 5.89
CA HIS A 147 -4.28 5.36 6.42
C HIS A 147 -3.04 6.17 6.79
N VAL A 148 -1.87 5.51 6.93
CA VAL A 148 -0.57 6.14 7.20
C VAL A 148 0.29 6.18 5.94
N ILE A 149 0.43 5.04 5.25
CA ILE A 149 1.32 4.95 4.09
C ILE A 149 0.63 5.55 2.85
N PRO A 150 1.26 6.51 2.15
CA PRO A 150 0.61 7.22 1.04
C PRO A 150 0.74 6.50 -0.31
N LEU A 151 1.61 5.50 -0.45
CA LEU A 151 1.84 4.82 -1.72
C LEU A 151 0.60 4.00 -2.13
N VAL A 152 0.24 4.12 -3.42
CA VAL A 152 -0.77 3.28 -4.06
C VAL A 152 -0.22 2.82 -5.42
N GLU A 153 -0.16 1.52 -5.65
CA GLU A 153 0.29 0.97 -6.93
C GLU A 153 -0.93 0.71 -7.82
N VAL A 154 -0.98 1.41 -8.96
CA VAL A 154 -2.09 1.36 -9.90
C VAL A 154 -1.70 0.55 -11.14
N VAL A 155 -2.40 -0.55 -11.38
CA VAL A 155 -2.19 -1.40 -12.57
C VAL A 155 -3.53 -1.87 -13.15
N GLY A 156 -3.69 -1.74 -14.46
CA GLY A 156 -4.82 -2.29 -15.19
C GLY A 156 -4.55 -3.70 -15.70
N GLY A 157 -5.60 -4.41 -16.11
CA GLY A 157 -5.49 -5.59 -16.96
C GLY A 157 -5.61 -5.21 -18.43
N ALA A 158 -5.55 -6.19 -19.33
CA ALA A 158 -5.62 -6.02 -20.78
C ALA A 158 -6.92 -5.34 -21.26
N LYS A 159 -8.03 -5.52 -20.53
CA LYS A 159 -9.32 -4.88 -20.83
C LYS A 159 -9.57 -3.57 -20.07
N THR A 160 -8.73 -3.19 -19.11
CA THR A 160 -8.87 -1.93 -18.38
C THR A 160 -8.62 -0.77 -19.34
N SER A 161 -9.51 0.23 -19.37
CA SER A 161 -9.29 1.41 -20.22
C SER A 161 -8.13 2.27 -19.69
N PRO A 162 -7.33 2.90 -20.57
CA PRO A 162 -6.35 3.89 -20.15
C PRO A 162 -6.96 5.03 -19.34
N GLU A 163 -8.19 5.43 -19.67
CA GLU A 163 -8.92 6.49 -18.95
C GLU A 163 -9.22 6.10 -17.49
N THR A 164 -9.60 4.85 -17.22
CA THR A 164 -9.79 4.35 -15.84
C THR A 164 -8.49 4.44 -15.03
N ILE A 165 -7.35 4.08 -15.63
CA ILE A 165 -6.04 4.18 -14.95
C ILE A 165 -5.74 5.64 -14.61
N GLU A 166 -5.91 6.57 -15.56
CA GLU A 166 -5.66 7.99 -15.34
C GLU A 166 -6.62 8.59 -14.30
N ARG A 167 -7.92 8.22 -14.34
CA ARG A 167 -8.90 8.64 -13.32
C ARG A 167 -8.55 8.11 -11.93
N ALA A 168 -8.12 6.85 -11.81
CA ALA A 168 -7.69 6.28 -10.53
C ALA A 168 -6.44 6.97 -9.99
N MET A 169 -5.44 7.21 -10.85
CA MET A 169 -4.22 7.97 -10.50
C MET A 169 -4.58 9.39 -10.03
N ALA A 170 -5.46 10.09 -10.76
CA ALA A 170 -5.91 11.43 -10.39
C ALA A 170 -6.68 11.44 -9.06
N PHE A 171 -7.58 10.47 -8.85
CA PHE A 171 -8.34 10.32 -7.62
C PHE A 171 -7.41 10.13 -6.42
N TYR A 172 -6.55 9.12 -6.43
CA TYR A 172 -5.61 8.87 -5.33
C TYR A 172 -4.71 10.09 -5.06
N LYS A 173 -4.21 10.75 -6.10
CA LYS A 173 -3.41 11.98 -5.96
C LYS A 173 -4.22 13.11 -5.29
N SER A 174 -5.47 13.31 -5.70
CA SER A 174 -6.34 14.38 -5.18
C SER A 174 -6.60 14.27 -3.67
N ILE A 175 -6.56 13.05 -3.13
CA ILE A 175 -6.79 12.78 -1.71
C ILE A 175 -5.50 12.70 -0.89
N GLY A 176 -4.36 13.13 -1.46
CA GLY A 176 -3.06 13.17 -0.79
C GLY A 176 -2.27 11.85 -0.81
N LYS A 177 -2.71 10.83 -1.56
CA LYS A 177 -1.88 9.66 -1.84
C LYS A 177 -0.79 9.99 -2.86
N LYS A 178 0.19 9.11 -2.97
CA LYS A 178 1.30 9.16 -3.93
C LYS A 178 1.17 7.95 -4.86
N PRO A 179 0.20 7.96 -5.80
CA PRO A 179 -0.01 6.82 -6.67
C PRO A 179 1.10 6.69 -7.71
N ILE A 180 1.48 5.46 -8.02
CA ILE A 180 2.40 5.13 -9.13
C ILE A 180 1.71 4.22 -10.14
N ARG A 181 1.99 4.43 -11.42
CA ARG A 181 1.48 3.60 -12.50
C ARG A 181 2.44 2.46 -12.78
N LEU A 182 1.92 1.24 -12.75
CA LEU A 182 2.61 0.04 -13.19
C LEU A 182 2.16 -0.26 -14.62
N PHE A 183 3.11 -0.34 -15.55
CA PHE A 183 2.82 -0.65 -16.94
C PHE A 183 2.62 -2.15 -17.21
N LYS A 184 3.07 -3.00 -16.30
CA LYS A 184 2.91 -4.45 -16.36
C LYS A 184 2.55 -4.97 -14.98
N ALA A 185 1.58 -5.86 -14.92
CA ALA A 185 1.26 -6.58 -13.69
C ALA A 185 2.39 -7.54 -13.34
N LEU A 186 2.66 -7.67 -12.03
CA LEU A 186 3.65 -8.59 -11.48
C LEU A 186 3.20 -9.03 -10.09
N PRO A 187 3.35 -10.32 -9.73
CA PRO A 187 3.07 -10.77 -8.37
C PRO A 187 3.90 -10.00 -7.34
N GLY A 188 3.25 -9.53 -6.27
CA GLY A 188 3.87 -8.74 -5.21
C GLY A 188 4.05 -7.25 -5.54
N HIS A 189 3.68 -6.79 -6.74
CA HIS A 189 3.87 -5.42 -7.20
C HIS A 189 5.32 -4.93 -7.09
N VAL A 190 5.60 -3.62 -7.15
CA VAL A 190 6.97 -3.09 -7.21
C VAL A 190 7.55 -2.93 -5.82
N ALA A 191 6.85 -2.29 -4.90
CA ALA A 191 7.44 -1.95 -3.61
C ALA A 191 7.67 -3.16 -2.69
N ASN A 192 6.83 -4.21 -2.71
CA ASN A 192 7.17 -5.45 -1.97
C ASN A 192 8.35 -6.19 -2.60
N ARG A 193 8.56 -6.08 -3.93
CA ARG A 193 9.74 -6.67 -4.57
C ARG A 193 11.03 -5.97 -4.15
N LEU A 194 10.99 -4.65 -3.99
CA LEU A 194 12.12 -3.89 -3.44
C LEU A 194 12.39 -4.30 -1.98
N GLN A 195 11.35 -4.45 -1.16
CA GLN A 195 11.46 -4.93 0.22
C GLN A 195 12.04 -6.35 0.27
N ALA A 196 11.55 -7.26 -0.56
CA ALA A 196 12.02 -8.64 -0.64
C ALA A 196 13.49 -8.71 -1.12
N ALA A 197 13.89 -7.85 -2.06
CA ALA A 197 15.29 -7.80 -2.52
C ALA A 197 16.24 -7.37 -1.40
N LEU A 198 15.87 -6.36 -0.60
CA LEU A 198 16.64 -5.94 0.57
C LEU A 198 16.69 -7.06 1.62
N TYR A 199 15.54 -7.64 1.96
CA TYR A 199 15.46 -8.66 3.00
C TYR A 199 16.17 -9.96 2.60
N ARG A 200 16.18 -10.32 1.31
CA ARG A 200 16.97 -11.43 0.78
C ARG A 200 18.45 -11.29 1.15
N GLU A 201 19.02 -10.10 0.93
CA GLU A 201 20.43 -9.86 1.25
C GLU A 201 20.67 -9.85 2.77
N VAL A 202 19.77 -9.25 3.55
CA VAL A 202 19.84 -9.28 5.02
C VAL A 202 19.91 -10.72 5.52
N LEU A 203 19.00 -11.58 5.07
CA LEU A 203 18.97 -12.99 5.43
C LEU A 203 20.22 -13.74 4.97
N TYR A 204 20.73 -13.43 3.77
CA TYR A 204 21.98 -14.01 3.27
C TYR A 204 23.15 -13.69 4.19
N LEU A 205 23.34 -12.41 4.54
CA LEU A 205 24.45 -11.99 5.40
C LEU A 205 24.37 -12.59 6.81
N ILE A 206 23.16 -12.73 7.37
CA ILE A 206 22.93 -13.43 8.64
C ILE A 206 23.31 -14.92 8.51
N GLN A 207 22.86 -15.59 7.45
CA GLN A 207 23.18 -16.99 7.20
C GLN A 207 24.68 -17.23 7.03
N GLN A 208 25.40 -16.28 6.42
CA GLN A 208 26.86 -16.33 6.27
C GLN A 208 27.61 -15.93 7.55
N GLY A 209 26.91 -15.60 8.64
CA GLY A 209 27.53 -15.19 9.91
C GLY A 209 28.26 -13.85 9.84
N VAL A 210 27.94 -13.01 8.85
CA VAL A 210 28.58 -11.69 8.69
C VAL A 210 28.16 -10.73 9.80
N LEU A 211 26.89 -10.80 10.22
CA LEU A 211 26.34 -9.97 11.29
C LEU A 211 25.09 -10.62 11.92
N SER A 212 24.73 -10.13 13.11
CA SER A 212 23.51 -10.54 13.81
C SER A 212 22.25 -9.92 13.17
N VAL A 213 21.07 -10.46 13.48
CA VAL A 213 19.78 -9.89 13.07
C VAL A 213 19.63 -8.45 13.59
N ALA A 214 20.01 -8.21 14.86
CA ALA A 214 19.91 -6.89 15.48
C ALA A 214 20.83 -5.86 14.79
N ASP A 215 22.07 -6.26 14.47
CA ASP A 215 23.01 -5.39 13.76
C ASP A 215 22.56 -5.14 12.31
N ALA A 216 21.94 -6.13 11.65
CA ALA A 216 21.37 -5.95 10.32
C ALA A 216 20.24 -4.91 10.33
N ASP A 217 19.33 -4.97 11.31
CA ASP A 217 18.26 -3.99 11.46
C ASP A 217 18.80 -2.59 11.76
N ILE A 218 19.84 -2.48 12.60
CA ILE A 218 20.53 -1.20 12.87
C ILE A 218 21.20 -0.67 11.59
N ALA A 219 21.91 -1.52 10.84
CA ALA A 219 22.58 -1.13 9.61
C ALA A 219 21.60 -0.57 8.58
N VAL A 220 20.42 -1.19 8.42
CA VAL A 220 19.37 -0.68 7.53
C VAL A 220 18.74 0.60 8.08
N SER A 221 18.36 0.62 9.36
CA SER A 221 17.56 1.70 9.97
C SER A 221 18.36 2.98 10.23
N TYR A 222 19.67 2.88 10.44
CA TYR A 222 20.56 4.01 10.74
C TYR A 222 21.61 4.26 9.65
N GLY A 223 21.74 3.37 8.65
CA GLY A 223 22.56 3.58 7.47
C GLY A 223 21.78 4.25 6.33
N PRO A 224 21.31 3.48 5.32
CA PRO A 224 20.64 4.05 4.16
C PRO A 224 19.15 4.37 4.41
N GLY A 225 18.50 3.75 5.40
CA GLY A 225 17.08 3.91 5.71
C GLY A 225 16.62 5.37 5.87
N PRO A 226 17.27 6.20 6.71
CA PRO A 226 16.87 7.60 6.89
C PRO A 226 16.91 8.40 5.59
N ARG A 227 17.87 8.09 4.71
CA ARG A 227 18.02 8.71 3.38
C ARG A 227 16.88 8.29 2.44
N TRP A 228 16.50 7.01 2.44
CA TRP A 228 15.35 6.52 1.67
C TRP A 228 14.03 7.13 2.15
N GLY A 229 13.91 7.40 3.45
CA GLY A 229 12.78 8.12 4.03
C GLY A 229 12.62 9.56 3.51
N VAL A 230 13.67 10.19 2.98
CA VAL A 230 13.66 11.56 2.45
C VAL A 230 13.47 11.59 0.93
N MET A 231 14.17 10.75 0.17
CA MET A 231 14.04 10.70 -1.30
C MET A 231 14.43 9.34 -1.87
N GLY A 232 13.94 9.05 -3.06
CA GLY A 232 14.16 7.77 -3.74
C GLY A 232 15.64 7.50 -4.09
N PRO A 233 16.00 6.23 -4.33
CA PRO A 233 17.40 5.80 -4.48
C PRO A 233 18.13 6.47 -5.65
N SER A 234 17.46 6.75 -6.76
CA SER A 234 18.09 7.43 -7.91
C SER A 234 18.60 8.82 -7.56
N LEU A 235 17.84 9.61 -6.78
CA LEU A 235 18.30 10.91 -6.31
C LEU A 235 19.37 10.77 -5.23
N GLN A 236 19.31 9.73 -4.39
CA GLN A 236 20.39 9.45 -3.44
C GLN A 236 21.71 9.17 -4.15
N TRP A 237 21.69 8.44 -5.26
CA TRP A 237 22.88 8.21 -6.08
C TRP A 237 23.30 9.42 -6.91
N HIS A 238 22.35 10.28 -7.31
CA HIS A 238 22.70 11.59 -7.86
C HIS A 238 23.55 12.39 -6.86
N LEU A 239 23.15 12.45 -5.59
CA LEU A 239 23.95 13.08 -4.53
C LEU A 239 25.28 12.32 -4.28
N GLY A 240 25.27 10.99 -4.37
CA GLY A 240 26.46 10.16 -4.24
C GLY A 240 27.51 10.39 -5.33
N GLY A 241 27.12 10.93 -6.48
CA GLY A 241 28.03 11.35 -7.54
C GLY A 241 28.72 12.70 -7.32
N GLY A 242 28.45 13.40 -6.20
CA GLY A 242 29.07 14.68 -5.90
C GLY A 242 28.61 15.80 -6.86
N GLN A 243 29.50 16.75 -7.16
CA GLN A 243 29.16 17.92 -8.01
C GLN A 243 28.78 17.52 -9.45
N GLY A 244 29.28 16.39 -9.95
CA GLY A 244 28.90 15.87 -11.27
C GLY A 244 27.59 15.07 -11.27
N GLY A 245 26.94 14.93 -10.11
CA GLY A 245 25.63 14.31 -9.98
C GLY A 245 25.59 12.86 -10.49
N ILE A 246 24.41 12.46 -10.97
CA ILE A 246 24.17 11.09 -11.47
C ILE A 246 25.04 10.74 -12.68
N GLN A 247 25.45 11.71 -13.50
CA GLN A 247 26.33 11.46 -14.64
C GLN A 247 27.69 10.97 -14.15
N HIS A 248 28.32 11.72 -13.25
CA HIS A 248 29.59 11.30 -12.64
C HIS A 248 29.47 9.97 -11.88
N PHE A 249 28.35 9.75 -11.20
CA PHE A 249 28.08 8.45 -10.57
C PHE A 249 28.07 7.31 -11.61
N MET A 250 27.36 7.47 -12.72
CA MET A 250 27.27 6.44 -13.76
C MET A 250 28.61 6.17 -14.43
N ASP A 251 29.38 7.23 -14.72
CA ASP A 251 30.64 7.11 -15.47
C ASP A 251 31.78 6.54 -14.62
N HIS A 252 31.76 6.74 -13.30
CA HIS A 252 32.93 6.45 -12.44
C HIS A 252 32.64 5.57 -11.21
N ILE A 253 31.41 5.56 -10.69
CA ILE A 253 31.06 4.87 -9.42
C ILE A 253 30.23 3.61 -9.69
N MET A 254 29.45 3.59 -10.77
CA MET A 254 28.59 2.47 -11.11
C MET A 254 29.38 1.17 -11.36
N GLY A 255 30.58 1.25 -11.95
CA GLY A 255 31.44 0.08 -12.17
C GLY A 255 31.82 -0.65 -10.87
N PRO A 256 32.43 0.04 -9.88
CA PRO A 256 32.62 -0.52 -8.54
C PRO A 256 31.32 -1.01 -7.89
N MET A 257 30.23 -0.27 -8.00
CA MET A 257 28.94 -0.68 -7.42
C MET A 257 28.41 -1.98 -8.05
N GLU A 258 28.55 -2.15 -9.35
CA GLU A 258 28.15 -3.36 -10.08
C GLU A 258 28.93 -4.58 -9.55
N SER A 259 30.20 -4.42 -9.20
CA SER A 259 31.00 -5.49 -8.60
C SER A 259 30.42 -5.95 -7.25
N TRP A 260 29.95 -5.01 -6.42
CA TRP A 260 29.27 -5.32 -5.17
C TRP A 260 27.91 -5.97 -5.42
N MET A 261 27.15 -5.50 -6.41
CA MET A 261 25.88 -6.12 -6.79
C MET A 261 26.03 -7.58 -7.22
N LYS A 262 27.13 -7.91 -7.91
CA LYS A 262 27.45 -9.30 -8.32
C LYS A 262 27.82 -10.20 -7.13
N ALA A 263 28.26 -9.62 -6.03
CA ALA A 263 28.59 -10.35 -4.81
C ALA A 263 27.37 -10.58 -3.88
N LEU A 264 26.21 -9.98 -4.18
CA LEU A 264 24.98 -10.20 -3.42
C LEU A 264 24.54 -11.67 -3.51
N GLY A 265 23.99 -12.17 -2.41
CA GLY A 265 23.62 -13.58 -2.28
C GLY A 265 22.13 -13.85 -2.34
N THR A 266 21.81 -15.14 -2.26
CA THR A 266 20.46 -15.63 -2.02
C THR A 266 20.54 -16.65 -0.88
N PRO A 267 19.80 -16.46 0.22
CA PRO A 267 19.84 -17.36 1.36
C PRO A 267 19.07 -18.65 1.07
N ASP A 268 19.53 -19.76 1.65
CA ASP A 268 18.71 -20.95 1.82
C ASP A 268 17.83 -20.78 3.07
N ILE A 269 16.50 -20.79 2.89
CA ILE A 269 15.56 -20.58 3.99
C ILE A 269 15.38 -21.89 4.80
N THR A 270 16.43 -22.28 5.53
CA THR A 270 16.46 -23.49 6.36
C THR A 270 15.70 -23.30 7.68
N PRO A 271 15.29 -24.39 8.36
CA PRO A 271 14.71 -24.31 9.70
C PRO A 271 15.60 -23.55 10.70
N GLU A 272 16.91 -23.71 10.61
CA GLU A 272 17.89 -23.09 11.51
C GLU A 272 17.96 -21.56 11.30
N LEU A 273 17.95 -21.11 10.04
CA LEU A 273 17.91 -19.67 9.73
C LEU A 273 16.59 -19.06 10.22
N LYS A 274 15.46 -19.74 10.00
CA LYS A 274 14.16 -19.28 10.52
C LYS A 274 14.19 -19.14 12.04
N GLN A 275 14.71 -20.14 12.75
CA GLN A 275 14.79 -20.11 14.21
C GLN A 275 15.69 -18.99 14.70
N THR A 276 16.87 -18.80 14.08
CA THR A 276 17.78 -17.67 14.37
C THR A 276 17.06 -16.32 14.27
N VAL A 277 16.29 -16.11 13.19
CA VAL A 277 15.53 -14.87 12.99
C VAL A 277 14.41 -14.75 14.02
N ILE A 278 13.65 -15.82 14.28
CA ILE A 278 12.55 -15.81 15.26
C ILE A 278 13.08 -15.43 16.64
N ASP A 279 14.11 -16.11 17.12
CA ASP A 279 14.65 -15.89 18.47
C ASP A 279 15.18 -14.47 18.62
N ALA A 280 15.93 -13.98 17.63
CA ALA A 280 16.46 -12.63 17.66
C ALA A 280 15.36 -11.56 17.59
N VAL A 281 14.37 -11.71 16.70
CA VAL A 281 13.26 -10.74 16.58
C VAL A 281 12.41 -10.72 17.84
N LEU A 282 12.14 -11.88 18.46
CA LEU A 282 11.42 -11.94 19.75
C LEU A 282 12.22 -11.27 20.86
N GLN A 283 13.55 -11.43 20.89
CA GLN A 283 14.41 -10.71 21.83
C GLN A 283 14.40 -9.20 21.59
N ILE A 284 14.50 -8.77 20.32
CA ILE A 284 14.43 -7.36 19.92
C ILE A 284 13.07 -6.76 20.27
N ALA A 285 11.98 -7.50 20.12
CA ALA A 285 10.63 -7.08 20.50
C ALA A 285 10.45 -7.02 22.02
N GLY A 286 11.08 -7.92 22.78
CA GLY A 286 10.94 -8.02 24.23
C GLY A 286 9.46 -8.20 24.62
N ASN A 287 8.99 -7.43 25.61
CA ASN A 287 7.60 -7.54 26.09
C ASN A 287 6.58 -6.70 25.29
N ARG A 288 7.00 -6.07 24.19
CA ARG A 288 6.09 -5.23 23.39
C ARG A 288 5.24 -6.10 22.48
N THR A 289 3.94 -5.83 22.42
CA THR A 289 3.05 -6.50 21.48
C THR A 289 3.24 -5.96 20.06
N VAL A 290 2.75 -6.70 19.07
CA VAL A 290 2.77 -6.27 17.66
C VAL A 290 2.04 -4.93 17.49
N GLU A 291 0.92 -4.74 18.20
CA GLU A 291 0.15 -3.50 18.17
C GLU A 291 0.93 -2.33 18.75
N GLN A 292 1.69 -2.53 19.83
CA GLN A 292 2.53 -1.50 20.43
C GLN A 292 3.69 -1.10 19.49
N LEU A 293 4.32 -2.08 18.84
CA LEU A 293 5.37 -1.83 17.85
C LEU A 293 4.83 -1.08 16.63
N ALA A 294 3.70 -1.54 16.07
CA ALA A 294 3.05 -0.90 14.93
C ALA A 294 2.56 0.52 15.26
N ALA A 295 2.00 0.74 16.45
CA ALA A 295 1.60 2.07 16.91
C ALA A 295 2.81 3.02 16.98
N LYS A 296 3.95 2.53 17.48
CA LYS A 296 5.17 3.34 17.54
C LYS A 296 5.76 3.63 16.16
N GLU A 297 5.80 2.64 15.28
CA GLU A 297 6.22 2.79 13.89
C GLU A 297 5.35 3.85 13.18
N ASN A 298 4.03 3.70 13.26
CA ASN A 298 3.09 4.62 12.62
C ASN A 298 3.24 6.06 13.10
N GLU A 299 3.51 6.28 14.40
CA GLU A 299 3.80 7.61 14.94
C GLU A 299 5.04 8.23 14.29
N VAL A 300 6.15 7.48 14.23
CA VAL A 300 7.42 7.95 13.66
C VAL A 300 7.30 8.20 12.16
N VAL A 301 6.68 7.27 11.42
CA VAL A 301 6.42 7.40 9.99
C VAL A 301 5.54 8.63 9.70
N THR A 302 4.52 8.88 10.51
CA THR A 302 3.68 10.07 10.37
C THR A 302 4.50 11.36 10.56
N GLY A 303 5.39 11.40 11.55
CA GLY A 303 6.30 12.53 11.77
C GLY A 303 7.24 12.77 10.57
N LEU A 304 7.77 11.71 9.98
CA LEU A 304 8.59 11.77 8.76
C LEU A 304 7.78 12.32 7.58
N LEU A 305 6.57 11.79 7.34
CA LEU A 305 5.70 12.24 6.25
C LEU A 305 5.26 13.70 6.41
N SER A 306 5.00 14.15 7.63
CA SER A 306 4.74 15.56 7.93
C SER A 306 5.95 16.44 7.59
N SER A 307 7.14 16.02 7.98
CA SER A 307 8.40 16.73 7.70
C SER A 307 8.66 16.82 6.19
N ARG A 308 8.43 15.73 5.45
CA ARG A 308 8.49 15.71 3.99
C ARG A 308 7.52 16.73 3.37
N THR A 309 6.27 16.73 3.83
CA THR A 309 5.24 17.65 3.32
C THR A 309 5.66 19.12 3.54
N LYS A 310 6.18 19.45 4.72
CA LYS A 310 6.70 20.80 5.04
C LYS A 310 7.89 21.19 4.16
N ALA A 311 8.69 20.22 3.75
CA ALA A 311 9.82 20.41 2.82
C ALA A 311 9.42 20.37 1.33
N GLY A 312 8.13 20.17 1.00
CA GLY A 312 7.64 20.11 -0.39
C GLY A 312 7.88 18.77 -1.11
N LEU A 313 7.97 17.66 -0.37
CA LEU A 313 8.31 16.30 -0.88
C LEU A 313 7.11 15.32 -0.99
#